data_AF-A0A5B2XFZ8-F1
#
_entry.id   AF-A0A5B2XFZ8-F1
#
_cell.length_a   1.000
_cell.length_b   1.000
_cell.length_c   1.000
_cell.angle_alpha   90.00
_cell.angle_beta   90.00
_cell.angle_gamma   90.00
#
_symmetry.space_group_name_H-M   'P 1'
#
loop_
_entity.id
_entity.type
_entity.pdbx_description
1 polymer ?
#
loop_
_entity_poly.entity_id
_entity_poly.type
_entity_poly.pdbx_seq_one_letter_code
_entity_poly.pdbx_strand_id
1 'polypeptide(L)'
;MRKILLSVLAALAVLVGMSAPALAANAEETTVVQGGMTDAPVAAQAEVAPEALPSCAHITYPGNAGYIAVQTSPNKVVAWGIQMQPPSRSAGRWDVDTYLNNHKTTSGFHRTVGVYVPHGSIQARSGQVFRVDATLVSVDGNTYHSVPNNCRVP
;
A
#
# COMPACT_ATOMS: atom_id res chain seq x y z
N MET A 1 -75.87 -1.18 43.87
CA MET A 1 -75.15 -2.47 44.05
C MET A 1 -73.79 -2.37 43.35
N ARG A 2 -72.70 -2.80 44.04
CA ARG A 2 -71.34 -3.14 43.54
C ARG A 2 -70.57 -2.02 42.79
N LYS A 3 -69.57 -1.35 43.39
CA LYS A 3 -68.15 -1.73 43.69
C LYS A 3 -67.33 -2.18 42.46
N ILE A 4 -66.04 -1.79 42.47
CA ILE A 4 -64.83 -2.36 41.79
C ILE A 4 -64.34 -1.51 40.60
N LEU A 5 -63.05 -1.15 40.39
CA LEU A 5 -61.81 -1.09 41.19
C LEU A 5 -60.77 -0.33 40.34
N LEU A 6 -59.70 0.14 41.01
CA LEU A 6 -58.47 0.71 40.48
C LEU A 6 -57.84 -0.08 39.29
N SER A 7 -57.05 0.61 38.46
CA SER A 7 -55.59 0.36 38.35
C SER A 7 -54.89 1.43 37.50
N VAL A 8 -54.07 2.24 38.17
CA VAL A 8 -53.08 3.14 37.57
C VAL A 8 -51.85 2.31 37.23
N LEU A 9 -51.45 2.28 35.96
CA LEU A 9 -50.10 1.83 35.56
C LEU A 9 -49.31 3.05 35.09
N ALA A 10 -48.36 3.46 35.92
CA ALA A 10 -47.28 4.36 35.54
C ALA A 10 -46.16 3.51 34.92
N ALA A 11 -45.83 3.74 33.65
CA ALA A 11 -44.64 3.18 33.02
C ALA A 11 -43.51 4.21 33.12
N LEU A 12 -42.57 3.93 34.02
CA LEU A 12 -41.34 4.70 34.24
C LEU A 12 -40.34 4.34 33.13
N ALA A 13 -40.13 5.23 32.17
CA ALA A 13 -39.10 5.05 31.13
C ALA A 13 -37.73 5.47 31.69
N VAL A 14 -36.90 4.49 32.04
CA VAL A 14 -35.48 4.71 32.38
C VAL A 14 -34.68 4.69 31.09
N LEU A 15 -34.29 5.87 30.59
CA LEU A 15 -33.26 5.99 29.57
C LEU A 15 -31.89 5.76 30.21
N VAL A 16 -31.31 4.59 29.97
CA VAL A 16 -29.89 4.33 30.24
C VAL A 16 -29.09 4.92 29.08
N GLY A 17 -28.45 6.06 29.32
CA GLY A 17 -27.47 6.64 28.42
C GLY A 17 -26.22 5.78 28.37
N MET A 18 -26.07 4.98 27.32
CA MET A 18 -24.81 4.34 26.97
C MET A 18 -24.02 5.29 26.07
N SER A 19 -23.10 6.05 26.66
CA SER A 19 -22.05 6.74 25.92
C SER A 19 -21.06 5.72 25.37
N ALA A 20 -21.12 5.49 24.06
CA ALA A 20 -20.14 4.69 23.34
C ALA A 20 -18.75 5.35 23.41
N PRO A 21 -17.66 4.60 23.63
CA PRO A 21 -16.33 5.13 23.51
C PRO A 21 -16.07 5.49 22.04
N ALA A 22 -15.74 6.75 21.77
CA ALA A 22 -15.23 7.16 20.48
C ALA A 22 -13.89 6.45 20.24
N LEU A 23 -13.89 5.43 19.37
CA LEU A 23 -12.65 4.93 18.78
C LEU A 23 -12.04 6.08 18.00
N ALA A 24 -10.98 6.67 18.53
CA ALA A 24 -10.07 7.51 17.77
C ALA A 24 -9.50 6.65 16.65
N ALA A 25 -10.07 6.79 15.45
CA ALA A 25 -9.44 6.31 14.24
C ALA A 25 -8.15 7.11 14.07
N ASN A 26 -7.03 6.53 14.48
CA ASN A 26 -5.72 6.99 14.04
C ASN A 26 -5.72 6.85 12.52
N ALA A 27 -5.99 7.95 11.82
CA ALA A 27 -5.78 8.04 10.39
C ALA A 27 -4.28 7.87 10.18
N GLU A 28 -3.86 6.67 9.78
CA GLU A 28 -2.51 6.43 9.28
C GLU A 28 -2.32 7.35 8.07
N GLU A 29 -1.49 8.37 8.26
CA GLU A 29 -1.15 9.34 7.23
C GLU A 29 -0.35 8.63 6.14
N THR A 30 -1.02 8.22 5.06
CA THR A 30 -0.36 7.69 3.87
C THR A 30 0.48 8.80 3.25
N THR A 31 1.80 8.69 3.38
CA THR A 31 2.71 9.58 2.67
C THR A 31 2.67 9.25 1.18
N VAL A 32 2.46 10.26 0.34
CA VAL A 32 2.42 10.13 -1.13
C VAL A 32 3.70 10.75 -1.70
N VAL A 33 4.54 9.94 -2.35
CA VAL A 33 5.82 10.39 -2.94
C VAL A 33 5.86 10.00 -4.41
N GLN A 34 6.07 10.92 -5.36
CA GLN A 34 6.17 10.55 -6.79
C GLN A 34 7.20 9.43 -7.00
N GLY A 35 6.76 8.28 -7.55
CA GLY A 35 7.55 7.04 -7.59
C GLY A 35 6.83 5.77 -8.08
N GLY A 36 5.68 5.86 -8.75
CA GLY A 36 4.94 4.72 -9.31
C GLY A 36 5.40 4.20 -10.68
N MET A 37 4.47 3.88 -11.57
CA MET A 37 4.79 3.40 -12.94
C MET A 37 4.67 4.54 -13.95
N THR A 38 5.59 4.61 -14.91
CA THR A 38 5.59 5.63 -15.97
C THR A 38 5.87 5.08 -17.35
N ASP A 39 5.34 5.74 -18.38
CA ASP A 39 5.52 5.43 -19.81
C ASP A 39 6.68 6.21 -20.45
N ALA A 40 7.38 7.04 -19.68
CA ALA A 40 8.58 7.75 -20.11
C ALA A 40 9.85 7.00 -19.66
N PRO A 41 10.94 7.05 -20.44
CA PRO A 41 12.23 6.55 -19.96
C PRO A 41 12.64 7.37 -18.73
N VAL A 42 12.81 6.67 -17.60
CA VAL A 42 13.27 7.28 -16.35
C VAL A 42 14.79 7.40 -16.43
N ALA A 43 15.32 8.60 -16.19
CA ALA A 43 16.77 8.80 -16.08
C ALA A 43 17.34 7.86 -15.00
N ALA A 44 18.53 7.29 -15.25
CA ALA A 44 19.21 6.42 -14.30
C ALA A 44 19.28 7.10 -12.93
N GLN A 45 18.92 6.36 -11.88
CA GLN A 45 18.86 6.90 -10.52
C GLN A 45 20.27 7.31 -10.09
N ALA A 46 20.49 8.62 -9.86
CA ALA A 46 21.62 9.06 -9.06
C ALA A 46 21.41 8.56 -7.63
N GLU A 47 22.49 8.11 -6.98
CA GLU A 47 22.47 7.74 -5.57
C GLU A 47 22.03 8.97 -4.77
N VAL A 48 20.77 8.97 -4.32
CA VAL A 48 20.21 10.06 -3.53
C VAL A 48 21.04 10.13 -2.26
N ALA A 49 21.59 11.31 -1.95
CA ALA A 49 22.24 11.59 -0.67
C ALA A 49 21.32 11.11 0.48
N PRO A 50 21.86 10.73 1.65
CA PRO A 50 21.08 10.12 2.74
C PRO A 50 20.01 11.03 3.40
N GLU A 51 19.54 12.07 2.71
CA GLU A 51 18.26 12.73 2.96
C GLU A 51 17.22 11.70 3.35
N ALA A 52 16.48 12.02 4.42
CA ALA A 52 15.64 11.09 5.15
C ALA A 52 14.65 10.39 4.22
N LEU A 53 15.03 9.20 3.75
CA LEU A 53 14.15 8.33 2.99
C LEU A 53 12.85 8.15 3.77
N PRO A 54 11.69 8.17 3.09
CA PRO A 54 10.42 7.95 3.77
C PRO A 54 10.40 6.57 4.43
N SER A 55 9.56 6.42 5.46
CA SER A 55 9.38 5.13 6.12
C SER A 55 8.65 4.12 5.21
N CYS A 56 9.08 2.86 5.21
CA CYS A 56 8.35 1.76 4.57
C CYS A 56 7.15 1.28 5.41
N ALA A 57 6.78 1.96 6.51
CA ALA A 57 5.66 1.55 7.36
C ALA A 57 4.36 1.40 6.54
N HIS A 58 4.00 2.44 5.79
CA HIS A 58 2.89 2.46 4.84
C HIS A 58 3.10 3.63 3.88
N ILE A 59 3.48 3.36 2.63
CA ILE A 59 3.75 4.39 1.63
C ILE A 59 3.22 3.98 0.26
N THR A 60 2.73 4.96 -0.49
CA THR A 60 2.36 4.78 -1.90
C THR A 60 3.14 5.76 -2.75
N TYR A 61 3.70 5.22 -3.82
CA TYR A 61 4.42 5.97 -4.81
C TYR A 61 3.61 6.08 -6.10
N PRO A 62 2.98 7.24 -6.40
CA PRO A 62 2.26 7.43 -7.67
C PRO A 62 3.20 7.70 -8.85
N GLY A 63 2.84 7.17 -10.01
CA GLY A 63 3.36 7.52 -11.32
C GLY A 63 2.19 7.81 -12.26
N ASN A 64 2.46 8.32 -13.46
CA ASN A 64 1.40 8.71 -14.40
C ASN A 64 0.64 7.50 -15.00
N ALA A 65 1.20 6.30 -14.95
CA ALA A 65 0.59 5.08 -15.49
C ALA A 65 0.14 4.07 -14.41
N GLY A 66 0.39 4.36 -13.13
CA GLY A 66 0.10 3.46 -12.02
C GLY A 66 0.86 3.83 -10.75
N TYR A 67 0.71 3.05 -9.70
CA TYR A 67 1.39 3.27 -8.43
C TYR A 67 2.09 2.02 -7.90
N ILE A 68 3.03 2.23 -6.98
CA ILE A 68 3.71 1.18 -6.21
C ILE A 68 3.38 1.42 -4.73
N ALA A 69 2.82 0.44 -4.05
CA ALA A 69 2.53 0.50 -2.62
C ALA A 69 3.51 -0.39 -1.86
N VAL A 70 3.97 0.08 -0.70
CA VAL A 70 4.87 -0.65 0.21
C VAL A 70 4.35 -0.52 1.64
N GLN A 71 4.34 -1.63 2.37
CA GLN A 71 3.94 -1.67 3.77
C GLN A 71 4.85 -2.64 4.54
N THR A 72 5.22 -2.27 5.76
CA THR A 72 6.05 -3.11 6.63
C THR A 72 5.25 -3.55 7.84
N SER A 73 5.15 -4.87 8.05
CA SER A 73 4.51 -5.42 9.25
C SER A 73 5.36 -5.22 10.52
N PRO A 74 4.79 -5.34 11.73
CA PRO A 74 5.56 -5.30 12.97
C PRO A 74 6.70 -6.33 13.04
N ASN A 75 6.54 -7.47 12.35
CA ASN A 75 7.54 -8.54 12.25
C ASN A 75 8.61 -8.28 11.17
N LYS A 76 8.70 -7.05 10.65
CA LYS A 76 9.67 -6.61 9.63
C LYS A 76 9.57 -7.38 8.30
N VAL A 77 8.35 -7.78 7.95
CA VAL A 77 8.05 -8.25 6.59
C VAL A 77 7.62 -7.04 5.76
N VAL A 78 8.40 -6.73 4.73
CA VAL A 78 8.05 -5.69 3.74
C VAL A 78 7.21 -6.34 2.66
N ALA A 79 5.96 -5.92 2.53
CA ALA A 79 5.07 -6.27 1.44
C ALA A 79 5.03 -5.13 0.42
N TRP A 80 4.89 -5.48 -0.86
CA TRP A 80 4.77 -4.50 -1.93
C TRP A 80 3.77 -4.95 -3.00
N GLY A 81 3.25 -3.98 -3.74
CA GLY A 81 2.36 -4.21 -4.87
C GLY A 81 2.47 -3.10 -5.91
N ILE A 82 2.20 -3.43 -7.17
CA ILE A 82 2.21 -2.50 -8.31
C ILE A 82 0.84 -2.56 -8.98
N GLN A 83 0.18 -1.42 -9.14
CA GLN A 83 -1.11 -1.34 -9.82
C GLN A 83 -1.06 -0.32 -10.96
N MET A 84 -1.35 -0.80 -12.17
CA MET A 84 -1.49 0.04 -13.36
C MET A 84 -2.85 0.75 -13.40
N GLN A 85 -2.90 1.90 -14.06
CA GLN A 85 -4.13 2.67 -14.32
C GLN A 85 -4.23 3.00 -15.82
N PRO A 86 -5.29 2.52 -16.52
CA PRO A 86 -6.25 1.52 -16.07
C PRO A 86 -5.62 0.13 -15.82
N PRO A 87 -6.26 -0.76 -15.02
CA PRO A 87 -5.73 -2.10 -14.73
C PRO A 87 -5.47 -2.96 -15.96
N SER A 88 -6.21 -2.75 -17.06
CA SER A 88 -6.01 -3.48 -18.32
C SER A 88 -4.59 -3.33 -18.88
N ARG A 89 -3.89 -2.23 -18.56
CA ARG A 89 -2.49 -2.01 -18.97
C ARG A 89 -1.52 -3.00 -18.34
N SER A 90 -1.91 -3.72 -17.28
CA SER A 90 -1.00 -4.62 -16.57
C SER A 90 -0.71 -5.94 -17.30
N ALA A 91 -1.44 -6.26 -18.37
CA ALA A 91 -1.22 -7.48 -19.13
C ALA A 91 0.04 -7.36 -19.99
N GLY A 92 0.94 -8.33 -19.90
CA GLY A 92 2.21 -8.31 -20.63
C GLY A 92 3.35 -9.02 -19.90
N ARG A 93 4.57 -8.79 -20.38
CA ARG A 93 5.80 -9.28 -19.74
C ARG A 93 6.22 -8.33 -18.64
N TRP A 94 6.34 -8.85 -17.43
CA TRP A 94 6.89 -8.15 -16.28
C TRP A 94 8.28 -8.66 -15.97
N ASP A 95 9.20 -7.72 -15.72
CA ASP A 95 10.50 -7.93 -15.13
C ASP A 95 10.56 -7.10 -13.84
N VAL A 96 10.46 -7.76 -12.69
CA VAL A 96 10.39 -7.12 -11.38
C VAL A 96 11.53 -7.61 -10.51
N ASP A 97 12.39 -6.69 -10.11
CA ASP A 97 13.46 -6.88 -9.15
C ASP A 97 13.17 -6.10 -7.88
N THR A 98 13.62 -6.62 -6.75
CA THR A 98 13.47 -5.98 -5.44
C THR A 98 14.82 -5.96 -4.75
N TYR A 99 15.08 -4.94 -3.94
CA TYR A 99 16.38 -4.78 -3.30
C TYR A 99 16.24 -4.41 -1.82
N LEU A 100 17.21 -4.87 -1.02
CA LEU A 100 17.47 -4.39 0.34
C LEU A 100 18.93 -3.91 0.41
N ASN A 101 19.15 -2.64 0.73
CA ASN A 101 20.48 -2.00 0.71
C ASN A 101 21.24 -2.25 -0.61
N ASN A 102 20.56 -2.06 -1.75
CA ASN A 102 21.11 -2.31 -3.10
C ASN A 102 21.45 -3.79 -3.41
N HIS A 103 21.14 -4.75 -2.54
CA HIS A 103 21.25 -6.18 -2.84
C HIS A 103 19.93 -6.74 -3.34
N LYS A 104 19.96 -7.38 -4.52
CA LYS A 104 18.79 -8.02 -5.13
C LYS A 104 18.24 -9.12 -4.21
N THR A 105 16.93 -9.16 -4.00
CA THR A 105 16.24 -10.16 -3.18
C THR A 105 15.54 -11.22 -4.03
N THR A 106 14.97 -12.24 -3.39
CA THR A 106 14.20 -13.31 -4.03
C THR A 106 12.72 -12.98 -4.24
N SER A 107 12.25 -11.82 -3.78
CA SER A 107 10.84 -11.43 -3.89
C SER A 107 10.44 -10.98 -5.31
N GLY A 108 11.40 -10.73 -6.21
CA GLY A 108 11.14 -10.36 -7.60
C GLY A 108 10.63 -11.53 -8.45
N PHE A 109 10.20 -11.23 -9.67
CA PHE A 109 9.81 -12.25 -10.66
C PHE A 109 9.93 -11.73 -12.10
N HIS A 110 10.07 -12.66 -13.05
CA HIS A 110 10.16 -12.36 -14.48
C HIS A 110 9.23 -13.30 -15.26
N ARG A 111 8.08 -12.81 -15.74
CA ARG A 111 7.12 -13.65 -16.47
C ARG A 111 6.09 -12.83 -17.24
N THR A 112 5.43 -13.47 -18.20
CA THR A 112 4.26 -12.93 -18.90
C THR A 112 2.97 -13.32 -18.16
N VAL A 113 2.07 -12.36 -17.99
CA VAL A 113 0.78 -12.54 -17.31
C VAL A 113 -0.35 -11.81 -18.07
N GLY A 114 -1.59 -12.20 -17.81
CA GLY A 114 -2.77 -11.40 -18.17
C GLY A 114 -2.95 -10.20 -17.25
N VAL A 115 -4.19 -9.72 -17.06
CA VAL A 115 -4.46 -8.67 -16.06
C VAL A 115 -4.13 -9.21 -14.67
N TYR A 116 -3.19 -8.55 -14.00
CA TYR A 116 -2.56 -9.02 -12.76
C TYR A 116 -1.98 -7.82 -12.01
N VAL A 117 -1.98 -7.89 -10.69
CA VAL A 117 -1.32 -6.91 -9.81
C VAL A 117 -0.04 -7.56 -9.29
N PRO A 118 1.15 -7.23 -9.84
CA PRO A 118 2.43 -7.67 -9.28
C PRO A 118 2.50 -7.36 -7.79
N HIS A 119 2.85 -8.35 -6.98
CA HIS A 119 3.03 -8.20 -5.54
C HIS A 119 4.03 -9.22 -5.02
N GLY A 120 4.56 -8.96 -3.82
CA GLY A 120 5.49 -9.85 -3.14
C GLY A 120 5.73 -9.42 -1.71
N SER A 121 6.56 -10.19 -1.01
CA SER A 121 7.02 -9.82 0.33
C SER A 121 8.41 -10.38 0.62
N ILE A 122 9.13 -9.72 1.51
CA ILE A 122 10.47 -10.14 1.93
C ILE A 122 10.70 -9.82 3.41
N GLN A 123 11.41 -10.70 4.11
CA GLN A 123 11.89 -10.41 5.46
C GLN A 123 13.02 -9.38 5.39
N ALA A 124 12.91 -8.33 6.20
CA ALA A 124 13.91 -7.27 6.30
C ALA A 124 14.33 -7.02 7.76
N ARG A 125 15.29 -6.12 7.94
CA ARG A 125 15.73 -5.57 9.21
C ARG A 125 15.45 -4.07 9.23
N SER A 126 15.18 -3.54 10.42
CA SER A 126 15.02 -2.09 10.63
C SER A 126 16.27 -1.34 10.14
N GLY A 127 16.04 -0.19 9.51
CA GLY A 127 17.07 0.65 8.93
C GLY A 127 17.52 0.27 7.52
N GLN A 128 17.18 -0.93 7.01
CA GLN A 128 17.47 -1.28 5.63
C GLN A 128 16.66 -0.42 4.66
N VAL A 129 17.22 -0.16 3.48
CA VAL A 129 16.54 0.57 2.39
C VAL A 129 15.93 -0.45 1.43
N PHE A 130 14.62 -0.39 1.26
CA PHE A 130 13.88 -1.22 0.31
C PHE A 130 13.55 -0.43 -0.96
N ARG A 131 13.61 -1.10 -2.12
CA ARG A 131 13.09 -0.58 -3.40
C ARG A 131 12.58 -1.70 -4.32
N VAL A 132 11.77 -1.31 -5.29
CA VAL A 132 11.28 -2.19 -6.37
C VAL A 132 11.65 -1.58 -7.72
N ASP A 133 12.42 -2.30 -8.53
CA ASP A 133 12.71 -1.93 -9.91
C ASP A 133 11.84 -2.81 -10.82
N ALA A 134 10.86 -2.20 -11.50
CA ALA A 134 9.92 -2.91 -12.34
C ALA A 134 9.92 -2.36 -13.77
N THR A 135 9.91 -3.25 -14.74
CA THR A 135 9.61 -2.94 -16.14
C THR A 135 8.47 -3.83 -16.62
N LEU A 136 7.51 -3.23 -17.33
CA LEU A 136 6.41 -3.91 -17.99
C LEU A 136 6.50 -3.63 -19.49
N VAL A 137 6.54 -4.67 -20.31
CA VAL A 137 6.24 -4.59 -21.74
C VAL A 137 4.81 -5.11 -21.93
N SER A 138 3.85 -4.19 -22.10
CA SER A 138 2.44 -4.52 -22.20
C SER A 138 2.08 -5.23 -23.52
N VAL A 139 0.95 -5.94 -23.53
CA VAL A 139 0.42 -6.60 -24.74
C VAL A 139 0.14 -5.63 -25.90
N ASP A 140 -0.12 -4.36 -25.58
CA ASP A 140 -0.37 -3.29 -26.56
C ASP A 140 0.95 -2.65 -27.09
N GLY A 141 2.11 -3.18 -26.69
CA GLY A 141 3.43 -2.70 -27.13
C GLY A 141 4.01 -1.53 -26.34
N ASN A 142 3.27 -0.96 -25.38
CA ASN A 142 3.79 0.10 -24.51
C ASN A 142 4.75 -0.48 -23.46
N THR A 143 5.81 0.26 -23.15
CA THR A 143 6.73 -0.08 -22.06
C THR A 143 6.54 0.88 -20.89
N TYR A 144 6.50 0.33 -19.67
CA TYR A 144 6.38 1.12 -18.45
C TYR A 144 7.51 0.77 -17.48
N HIS A 145 8.00 1.77 -16.76
CA HIS A 145 9.08 1.64 -15.78
C HIS A 145 8.67 2.19 -14.42
N SER A 146 9.16 1.57 -13.36
CA SER A 146 9.09 2.15 -12.02
C SER A 146 9.98 3.40 -11.94
N VAL A 147 9.44 4.48 -11.38
CA VAL A 147 10.22 5.64 -10.92
C VAL A 147 10.79 5.40 -9.50
N PRO A 148 11.71 6.24 -8.98
CA PRO A 148 12.37 6.00 -7.71
C PRO A 148 11.39 5.82 -6.53
N ASN A 149 11.56 4.74 -5.76
CA ASN A 149 10.62 4.31 -4.71
C ASN A 149 11.33 3.77 -3.45
N ASN A 150 12.50 4.32 -3.14
CA ASN A 150 13.29 3.93 -1.98
C ASN A 150 12.59 4.35 -0.68
N CYS A 151 12.40 3.42 0.27
CA CYS A 151 12.01 3.73 1.64
C CYS A 151 12.92 3.02 2.65
N ARG A 152 12.93 3.51 3.89
CA ARG A 152 13.64 2.90 5.02
C ARG A 152 12.68 2.04 5.84
N VAL A 153 13.05 0.78 6.06
CA VAL A 153 12.29 -0.15 6.91
C VAL A 153 12.30 0.38 8.35
N PRO A 154 11.13 0.61 8.98
CA PRO A 154 11.06 1.07 10.37
C PRO A 154 11.59 -0.01 11.32
#